data_AF-A0A1I1H4R3-F1
#
_entry.id   AF-A0A1I1H4R3-F1
#
_cell.length_a   1.000
_cell.length_b   1.000
_cell.length_c   1.000
_cell.angle_alpha   90.00
_cell.angle_beta   90.00
_cell.angle_gamma   90.00
#
_symmetry.space_group_name_H-M   'P 1'
#
loop_
_entity.id
_entity.type
_entity.pdbx_description
1 polymer ?
#
loop_
_entity_poly.entity_id
_entity_poly.type
_entity_poly.pdbx_seq_one_letter_code
_entity_poly.pdbx_strand_id
1 'polypeptide(L)'
;MRAHGILNSARCVVMLVMLAMMGMVGLAPAPAHAQTGPTFGIVGANVQKQANAVLTLMSFAVVPDLASSSLSISNTSTDNPALTLWQLGGGFTLSQSFPLYLEGSIAYNRYDPTFVASNGQETRKLPTKWNTFAGTVGVGWDFPLIDSKELVFRPIFNASIGRVASDLSVAKFAVEHVTDQEIAFLDNGAMNAYGLGGSVMLDWESHRNERDVDVELRYTNIYLRSFGTTGGMNASAAAQTASLYARWRAPTGLRALDRPVRYVLELSHSHYFGNQAGALGFSQLTTVGTGLELDTSAHEVFVTRIRGVFRYVFGNNVHGLSFGLAASF
;
A
#
# COMPACT_ATOMS: atom_id res chain seq x y z
N MET A 1 -103.28 -24.70 8.68
CA MET A 1 -102.88 -26.12 8.77
C MET A 1 -102.81 -26.69 7.36
N ARG A 2 -101.67 -27.28 6.99
CA ARG A 2 -101.36 -28.10 5.80
C ARG A 2 -101.65 -27.53 4.39
N ALA A 3 -100.58 -27.39 3.62
CA ALA A 3 -100.51 -27.90 2.24
C ALA A 3 -99.05 -28.25 1.89
N HIS A 4 -98.81 -29.54 1.60
CA HIS A 4 -97.61 -30.05 0.93
C HIS A 4 -97.68 -29.72 -0.56
N GLY A 5 -96.51 -29.50 -1.17
CA GLY A 5 -96.34 -29.49 -2.63
C GLY A 5 -94.88 -29.75 -2.99
N ILE A 6 -94.55 -31.02 -3.20
CA ILE A 6 -93.26 -31.52 -3.72
C ILE A 6 -93.24 -31.31 -5.23
N LEU A 7 -92.16 -30.73 -5.79
CA LEU A 7 -91.86 -30.83 -7.22
C LEU A 7 -90.35 -31.00 -7.48
N ASN A 8 -90.00 -32.25 -7.79
CA ASN A 8 -88.98 -32.79 -8.70
C ASN A 8 -87.65 -32.04 -8.99
N SER A 9 -86.62 -32.63 -8.40
CA SER A 9 -85.32 -32.99 -8.96
C SER A 9 -85.34 -33.45 -10.43
N ALA A 10 -84.84 -32.62 -11.36
CA ALA A 10 -84.30 -33.07 -12.66
C ALA A 10 -83.59 -31.95 -13.46
N ARG A 11 -83.75 -30.67 -13.10
CA ARG A 11 -83.21 -29.54 -13.89
C ARG A 11 -81.99 -28.82 -13.31
N CYS A 12 -81.56 -29.15 -12.09
CA CYS A 12 -80.40 -28.49 -11.45
C CYS A 12 -79.03 -29.10 -11.80
N VAL A 13 -78.97 -30.32 -12.35
CA VAL A 13 -77.68 -31.03 -12.52
C VAL A 13 -76.95 -30.61 -13.81
N VAL A 14 -77.65 -30.13 -14.83
CA VAL A 14 -77.02 -29.75 -16.11
C VAL A 14 -76.44 -28.32 -16.08
N MET A 15 -76.94 -27.45 -15.21
CA MET A 15 -76.43 -26.06 -15.08
C MET A 15 -75.18 -25.95 -14.18
N LEU A 16 -74.90 -26.94 -13.34
CA LEU A 16 -73.74 -26.92 -12.44
C LEU A 16 -72.45 -27.43 -13.09
N VAL A 17 -72.55 -28.23 -14.17
CA VAL A 17 -71.37 -28.79 -14.86
C VAL A 17 -70.77 -27.81 -15.88
N MET A 18 -71.59 -26.93 -16.49
CA MET A 18 -71.07 -25.88 -17.38
C MET A 18 -70.41 -24.70 -16.64
N LEU A 19 -70.70 -24.50 -15.35
CA LEU A 19 -70.03 -23.46 -14.56
C LEU A 19 -68.67 -23.91 -13.98
N ALA A 20 -68.40 -25.22 -13.96
CA ALA A 20 -67.16 -25.77 -13.41
C ALA A 20 -66.01 -25.86 -14.43
N MET A 21 -66.29 -25.77 -15.74
CA MET A 21 -65.26 -25.83 -16.80
C MET A 21 -64.80 -24.47 -17.33
N MET A 22 -65.37 -23.36 -16.83
CA MET A 22 -65.05 -22.00 -17.29
C MET A 22 -64.25 -21.17 -16.26
N GLY A 23 -63.75 -21.82 -15.20
CA GLY A 23 -62.89 -21.21 -14.17
C GLY A 23 -61.39 -21.51 -14.33
N MET A 24 -60.97 -22.25 -15.38
CA MET A 24 -59.57 -22.68 -15.60
C MET A 24 -58.81 -21.85 -16.66
N VAL A 25 -59.10 -20.55 -16.79
CA VAL A 25 -58.28 -19.65 -17.63
C VAL A 25 -58.11 -18.33 -16.89
N GLY A 26 -57.08 -18.22 -16.05
CA GLY A 26 -56.83 -16.98 -15.32
C GLY A 26 -55.73 -16.98 -14.25
N LEU A 27 -54.92 -18.03 -14.13
CA LEU A 27 -53.72 -18.00 -13.29
C LEU A 27 -52.49 -17.86 -14.18
N ALA A 28 -52.27 -16.63 -14.65
CA ALA A 28 -50.92 -16.23 -15.03
C ALA A 28 -50.04 -16.33 -13.76
N PRO A 29 -48.85 -16.94 -13.80
CA PRO A 29 -47.94 -16.87 -12.69
C PRO A 29 -47.62 -15.39 -12.46
N ALA A 30 -47.98 -14.87 -11.29
CA ALA A 30 -47.42 -13.62 -10.81
C ALA A 30 -45.89 -13.72 -10.94
N PRO A 31 -45.18 -12.70 -11.45
CA PRO A 31 -43.73 -12.73 -11.39
C PRO A 31 -43.38 -12.88 -9.92
N ALA A 32 -42.83 -14.04 -9.55
CA ALA A 32 -42.22 -14.21 -8.25
C ALA A 32 -41.21 -13.08 -8.13
N HIS A 33 -41.48 -12.11 -7.25
CA HIS A 33 -40.44 -11.22 -6.79
C HIS A 33 -39.33 -12.13 -6.32
N ALA A 34 -38.23 -12.15 -7.08
CA ALA A 34 -37.00 -12.75 -6.63
C ALA A 34 -36.79 -12.19 -5.22
N GLN A 35 -36.95 -13.05 -4.21
CA GLN A 35 -36.42 -12.74 -2.90
C GLN A 35 -34.96 -12.50 -3.18
N THR A 36 -34.54 -11.23 -3.07
CA THR A 36 -33.15 -10.86 -2.95
C THR A 36 -32.60 -11.74 -1.83
N GLY A 37 -31.96 -12.86 -2.21
CA GLY A 37 -31.18 -13.66 -1.29
C GLY A 37 -30.25 -12.72 -0.54
N PRO A 38 -29.95 -12.98 0.75
CA PRO A 38 -29.40 -12.01 1.68
C PRO A 38 -28.35 -11.15 0.98
N THR A 39 -28.75 -9.94 0.62
CA THR A 39 -27.88 -9.01 -0.05
C THR A 39 -26.79 -8.73 0.96
N PHE A 40 -25.55 -9.11 0.66
CA PHE A 40 -24.39 -8.60 1.38
C PHE A 40 -24.27 -7.10 1.07
N GLY A 41 -25.22 -6.30 1.57
CA GLY A 41 -25.15 -4.86 1.60
C GLY A 41 -24.35 -4.49 2.83
N ILE A 42 -23.20 -3.85 2.66
CA ILE A 42 -22.49 -3.29 3.81
C ILE A 42 -23.26 -2.04 4.26
N VAL A 43 -24.30 -2.24 5.07
CA VAL A 43 -25.03 -1.16 5.73
C VAL A 43 -24.07 -0.52 6.73
N GLY A 44 -23.65 0.73 6.46
CA GLY A 44 -22.73 1.49 7.31
C GLY A 44 -21.26 1.52 6.88
N ALA A 45 -20.87 0.96 5.72
CA ALA A 45 -19.55 1.24 5.15
C ALA A 45 -19.50 2.69 4.65
N ASN A 46 -18.87 3.56 5.42
CA ASN A 46 -18.52 4.88 4.93
C ASN A 46 -17.46 4.73 3.83
N VAL A 47 -17.89 4.78 2.57
CA VAL A 47 -17.05 4.62 1.37
C VAL A 47 -15.90 5.64 1.37
N GLN A 48 -16.14 6.87 1.86
CA GLN A 48 -15.09 7.88 2.04
C GLN A 48 -14.03 7.45 3.05
N LYS A 49 -14.44 6.79 4.15
CA LYS A 49 -13.49 6.26 5.16
C LYS A 49 -12.62 5.16 4.56
N GLN A 50 -13.18 4.30 3.70
CA GLN A 50 -12.41 3.26 3.01
C GLN A 50 -11.45 3.86 1.97
N ALA A 51 -11.90 4.85 1.21
CA ALA A 51 -11.09 5.61 0.27
C ALA A 51 -9.88 6.30 0.97
N ASN A 52 -10.12 6.93 2.12
CA ASN A 52 -9.06 7.52 2.93
C ASN A 52 -8.12 6.47 3.53
N ALA A 53 -8.64 5.30 3.95
CA ALA A 53 -7.81 4.20 4.45
C ALA A 53 -6.90 3.63 3.34
N VAL A 54 -7.41 3.50 2.12
CA VAL A 54 -6.64 3.10 0.94
C VAL A 54 -5.52 4.10 0.64
N LEU A 55 -5.78 5.41 0.64
CA LEU A 55 -4.73 6.41 0.48
C LEU A 55 -3.72 6.40 1.65
N THR A 56 -4.17 6.06 2.84
CA THR A 56 -3.29 5.89 4.00
C THR A 56 -2.32 4.73 3.77
N LEU A 57 -2.70 3.64 3.09
CA LEU A 57 -1.75 2.59 2.70
C LEU A 57 -0.71 3.08 1.69
N MET A 58 -1.12 3.92 0.74
CA MET A 58 -0.21 4.53 -0.24
C MET A 58 0.81 5.46 0.42
N SER A 59 0.43 6.12 1.51
CA SER A 59 1.32 7.05 2.20
C SER A 59 2.63 6.40 2.68
N PHE A 60 2.65 5.09 2.95
CA PHE A 60 3.87 4.35 3.31
C PHE A 60 4.80 4.08 2.12
N ALA A 61 4.29 4.14 0.88
CA ALA A 61 5.06 3.93 -0.34
C ALA A 61 5.61 5.24 -0.95
N VAL A 62 5.01 6.39 -0.63
CA VAL A 62 5.40 7.68 -1.25
C VAL A 62 6.53 8.40 -0.51
N VAL A 63 6.81 8.03 0.75
CA VAL A 63 7.95 8.59 1.49
C VAL A 63 9.22 7.90 0.99
N PRO A 64 10.20 8.64 0.44
CA PRO A 64 11.47 8.06 0.04
C PRO A 64 12.21 7.48 1.26
N ASP A 65 12.50 6.18 1.22
CA ASP A 65 13.51 5.54 2.07
C ASP A 65 14.70 5.18 1.17
N LEU A 66 15.73 6.03 1.20
CA LEU A 66 16.92 5.91 0.35
C LEU A 66 17.87 4.79 0.80
N ALA A 67 17.57 4.16 1.94
CA ALA A 67 18.42 3.13 2.54
C ALA A 67 17.92 1.68 2.33
N SER A 68 16.64 1.44 2.01
CA SER A 68 16.07 0.08 2.01
C SER A 68 15.48 -0.38 0.67
N SER A 69 15.80 -1.64 0.30
CA SER A 69 15.43 -2.22 -1.00
C SER A 69 14.29 -3.24 -0.93
N SER A 70 13.94 -3.77 0.25
CA SER A 70 12.77 -4.63 0.45
C SER A 70 12.51 -4.83 1.94
N LEU A 71 11.24 -4.82 2.37
CA LEU A 71 10.80 -4.95 3.76
C LEU A 71 9.60 -5.90 3.84
N SER A 72 9.70 -6.98 4.61
CA SER A 72 8.58 -7.86 4.93
C SER A 72 8.28 -7.78 6.42
N ILE A 73 7.04 -7.45 6.81
CA ILE A 73 6.60 -7.33 8.20
C ILE A 73 5.49 -8.35 8.49
N SER A 74 5.62 -9.06 9.61
CA SER A 74 4.63 -9.98 10.20
C SER A 74 4.21 -9.52 11.61
N ASN A 75 2.92 -9.68 11.95
CA ASN A 75 2.34 -9.41 13.28
C ASN A 75 2.06 -10.74 13.99
N THR A 76 2.33 -10.84 15.30
CA THR A 76 2.15 -12.07 16.13
C THR A 76 0.94 -12.05 17.06
N SER A 77 0.18 -10.95 17.13
CA SER A 77 -0.99 -10.85 18.02
C SER A 77 -2.32 -11.16 17.33
N THR A 78 -2.34 -11.07 16.00
CA THR A 78 -3.40 -11.50 15.10
C THR A 78 -2.71 -12.15 13.92
N ASP A 79 -3.18 -13.28 13.40
CA ASP A 79 -2.62 -14.03 12.24
C ASP A 79 -2.54 -13.23 10.90
N ASN A 80 -2.56 -11.90 10.93
CA ASN A 80 -2.34 -10.93 9.85
C ASN A 80 -2.44 -9.50 10.44
N PRO A 81 -1.89 -8.43 9.82
CA PRO A 81 -1.60 -8.30 8.40
C PRO A 81 -0.11 -8.43 8.02
N ALA A 82 0.15 -9.17 6.95
CA ALA A 82 1.41 -9.20 6.23
C ALA A 82 1.51 -7.97 5.33
N LEU A 83 2.47 -7.09 5.63
CA LEU A 83 2.88 -6.01 4.73
C LEU A 83 4.15 -6.45 4.03
N THR A 84 4.13 -6.48 2.70
CA THR A 84 5.35 -6.57 1.90
C THR A 84 5.55 -5.24 1.21
N LEU A 85 6.71 -4.64 1.40
CA LEU A 85 7.12 -3.39 0.78
C LEU A 85 8.42 -3.62 0.02
N TRP A 86 8.50 -3.10 -1.19
CA TRP A 86 9.71 -3.05 -1.99
C TRP A 86 9.90 -1.61 -2.43
N GLN A 87 11.13 -1.11 -2.35
CA GLN A 87 11.43 0.24 -2.76
C GLN A 87 12.79 0.25 -3.45
N LEU A 88 12.92 1.10 -4.46
CA LEU A 88 14.19 1.41 -5.08
C LEU A 88 14.27 2.92 -5.13
N GLY A 89 15.29 3.47 -4.50
CA GLY A 89 15.51 4.91 -4.46
C GLY A 89 16.97 5.27 -4.52
N GLY A 90 17.23 6.52 -4.89
CA GLY A 90 18.55 7.11 -4.91
C GLY A 90 18.46 8.63 -4.87
N GLY A 91 19.53 9.26 -4.41
CA GLY A 91 19.67 10.70 -4.37
C GLY A 91 21.13 11.10 -4.61
N PHE A 92 21.34 12.28 -5.17
CA PHE A 92 22.67 12.83 -5.38
C PHE A 92 22.64 14.37 -5.41
N THR A 93 23.76 14.98 -5.03
CA THR A 93 24.00 16.41 -5.19
C THR A 93 24.81 16.64 -6.46
N LEU A 94 24.35 17.55 -7.32
CA LEU A 94 24.96 17.79 -8.64
C LEU A 94 26.45 18.14 -8.56
N SER A 95 26.82 19.04 -7.65
CA SER A 95 28.21 19.41 -7.39
C SER A 95 28.33 20.22 -6.10
N GLN A 96 29.57 20.46 -5.64
CA GLN A 96 29.81 21.33 -4.49
C GLN A 96 29.62 22.82 -4.77
N SER A 97 29.80 23.27 -6.03
CA SER A 97 29.64 24.68 -6.43
C SER A 97 28.19 25.01 -6.79
N PHE A 98 27.43 24.01 -7.22
CA PHE A 98 26.00 24.08 -7.46
C PHE A 98 25.31 22.97 -6.66
N PRO A 99 25.04 23.19 -5.36
CA PRO A 99 24.57 22.20 -4.39
C PRO A 99 23.08 21.85 -4.55
N LEU A 100 22.62 21.69 -5.79
CA LEU A 100 21.29 21.19 -6.10
C LEU A 100 21.25 19.69 -5.82
N TYR A 101 20.36 19.28 -4.92
CA TYR A 101 20.11 17.88 -4.59
C TYR A 101 18.90 17.37 -5.37
N LEU A 102 19.00 16.16 -5.91
CA LEU A 102 17.90 15.46 -6.57
C LEU A 102 17.73 14.10 -5.94
N GLU A 103 16.48 13.69 -5.70
CA GLU A 103 16.13 12.34 -5.26
C GLU A 103 14.98 11.75 -6.06
N GLY A 104 14.95 10.43 -6.14
CA GLY A 104 13.88 9.68 -6.77
C GLY A 104 13.71 8.33 -6.10
N SER A 105 12.47 7.85 -6.04
CA SER A 105 12.16 6.48 -5.65
C SER A 105 10.93 5.94 -6.35
N ILE A 106 10.91 4.63 -6.53
CA ILE A 106 9.73 3.84 -6.88
C ILE A 106 9.48 2.83 -5.77
N ALA A 107 8.23 2.62 -5.43
CA ALA A 107 7.84 1.72 -4.35
C ALA A 107 6.64 0.88 -4.75
N TYR A 108 6.65 -0.36 -4.30
CA TYR A 108 5.54 -1.29 -4.36
C TYR A 108 5.21 -1.73 -2.94
N ASN A 109 3.93 -1.77 -2.57
CA ASN A 109 3.53 -2.47 -1.35
C ASN A 109 2.31 -3.35 -1.59
N ARG A 110 2.25 -4.45 -0.85
CA ARG A 110 1.13 -5.38 -0.80
C ARG A 110 0.65 -5.49 0.63
N TYR A 111 -0.62 -5.18 0.83
CA TYR A 111 -1.29 -5.25 2.11
C TYR A 111 -2.40 -6.29 2.05
N ASP A 112 -2.33 -7.32 2.91
CA ASP A 112 -3.28 -8.43 2.98
C ASP A 112 -4.08 -8.38 4.30
N PRO A 113 -5.11 -7.51 4.41
CA PRO A 113 -5.94 -7.44 5.60
C PRO A 113 -6.94 -8.60 5.64
N THR A 114 -7.06 -9.25 6.79
CA THR A 114 -8.17 -10.17 7.06
C THR A 114 -9.33 -9.41 7.70
N PHE A 115 -10.27 -8.92 6.88
CA PHE A 115 -11.53 -8.41 7.42
C PHE A 115 -12.49 -9.56 7.67
N VAL A 116 -13.00 -9.64 8.90
CA VAL A 116 -14.02 -10.60 9.32
C VAL A 116 -15.38 -9.88 9.25
N ALA A 117 -16.13 -10.10 8.17
CA ALA A 117 -17.49 -9.59 8.05
C ALA A 117 -18.47 -10.61 8.65
N SER A 118 -19.32 -10.20 9.60
CA SER A 118 -20.35 -11.06 10.18
C SER A 118 -21.73 -10.45 9.94
N ASN A 119 -22.69 -11.27 9.53
CA ASN A 119 -24.11 -10.90 9.42
C ASN A 119 -24.94 -11.41 10.61
N GLY A 120 -24.30 -11.86 11.69
CA GLY A 120 -24.95 -12.45 12.86
C GLY A 120 -25.27 -13.95 12.76
N GLN A 121 -25.11 -14.59 11.59
CA GLN A 121 -25.23 -16.04 11.40
C GLN A 121 -24.01 -16.69 10.71
N GLU A 122 -23.36 -15.96 9.81
CA GLU A 122 -22.16 -16.38 9.10
C GLU A 122 -21.06 -15.33 9.20
N THR A 123 -19.83 -15.82 9.27
CA THR A 123 -18.61 -15.01 9.31
C THR A 123 -17.84 -15.23 8.01
N ARG A 124 -17.68 -14.19 7.18
CA ARG A 124 -16.98 -14.26 5.90
C ARG A 124 -15.71 -13.43 5.93
N LYS A 125 -14.57 -14.07 5.63
CA LYS A 125 -13.31 -13.37 5.38
C LYS A 125 -13.43 -12.66 4.03
N LEU A 126 -13.33 -11.33 4.00
CA LEU A 126 -13.26 -10.56 2.75
C LEU A 126 -11.79 -10.36 2.39
N PRO A 127 -11.26 -11.05 1.35
CA PRO A 127 -9.89 -10.82 0.90
C PRO A 127 -9.83 -9.51 0.12
N THR A 128 -9.56 -8.41 0.80
CA THR A 128 -9.30 -7.10 0.15
C THR A 128 -7.79 -6.89 0.10
N LYS A 129 -7.09 -7.73 -0.66
CA LYS A 129 -5.65 -7.55 -0.89
C LYS A 129 -5.44 -6.29 -1.72
N TRP A 130 -4.65 -5.36 -1.20
CA TRP A 130 -4.35 -4.08 -1.84
C TRP A 130 -2.90 -4.05 -2.31
N ASN A 131 -2.71 -3.62 -3.56
CA ASN A 131 -1.43 -3.42 -4.18
C ASN A 131 -1.26 -1.93 -4.44
N THR A 132 -0.18 -1.35 -3.96
CA THR A 132 0.20 0.03 -4.27
C THR A 132 1.44 0.04 -5.13
N PHE A 133 1.42 0.87 -6.17
CA PHE A 133 2.63 1.31 -6.85
C PHE A 133 2.72 2.83 -6.75
N ALA A 134 3.88 3.35 -6.38
CA ALA A 134 4.11 4.78 -6.26
C ALA A 134 5.50 5.15 -6.77
N GLY A 135 5.60 6.35 -7.34
CA GLY A 135 6.86 7.01 -7.64
C GLY A 135 6.89 8.37 -6.96
N THR A 136 8.04 8.73 -6.39
CA THR A 136 8.29 10.03 -5.77
C THR A 136 9.58 10.61 -6.32
N VAL A 137 9.56 11.89 -6.66
CA VAL A 137 10.74 12.68 -7.00
C VAL A 137 10.88 13.83 -6.02
N GLY A 138 12.12 14.29 -5.82
CA GLY A 138 12.43 15.41 -4.96
C GLY A 138 13.51 16.30 -5.54
N VAL A 139 13.35 17.61 -5.32
CA VAL A 139 14.36 18.62 -5.64
C VAL A 139 14.66 19.39 -4.36
N GLY A 140 15.92 19.36 -3.94
CA GLY A 140 16.39 20.01 -2.73
C GLY A 140 17.64 20.85 -2.95
N TRP A 141 18.09 21.49 -1.89
CA TRP A 141 19.28 22.33 -1.92
C TRP A 141 20.11 22.11 -0.67
N ASP A 142 21.42 21.91 -0.82
CA ASP A 142 22.30 21.65 0.31
C ASP A 142 22.82 22.96 0.90
N PHE A 143 22.53 23.18 2.18
CA PHE A 143 23.09 24.25 2.98
C PHE A 143 24.12 23.66 3.96
N PRO A 144 25.43 23.77 3.67
CA PRO A 144 26.45 23.36 4.63
C PRO A 144 26.35 24.17 5.91
N LEU A 145 26.31 23.48 7.06
CA LEU A 145 26.21 24.09 8.38
C LEU A 145 27.57 24.28 9.07
N ILE A 146 28.61 23.62 8.54
CA ILE A 146 29.99 23.67 9.06
C ILE A 146 31.00 23.78 7.91
N ASP A 147 32.18 24.31 8.21
CA ASP A 147 33.24 24.57 7.21
C ASP A 147 33.72 23.31 6.47
N SER A 148 33.71 22.15 7.16
CA SER A 148 34.07 20.87 6.54
C SER A 148 33.05 20.37 5.51
N LYS A 149 31.86 20.99 5.46
CA LYS A 149 30.70 20.58 4.66
C LYS A 149 30.19 19.17 4.93
N GLU A 150 30.66 18.53 6.00
CA GLU A 150 30.20 17.19 6.42
C GLU A 150 28.78 17.23 6.99
N LEU A 151 28.32 18.37 7.53
CA LEU A 151 26.96 18.56 8.05
C LEU A 151 26.18 19.50 7.13
N VAL A 152 25.05 19.03 6.60
CA VAL A 152 24.21 19.75 5.65
C VAL A 152 22.77 19.79 6.14
N PHE A 153 22.14 20.96 6.05
CA PHE A 153 20.69 21.09 6.10
C PHE A 153 20.14 21.13 4.67
N ARG A 154 19.20 20.24 4.37
CA ARG A 154 18.65 20.01 3.03
C ARG A 154 17.12 20.09 3.06
N PRO A 155 16.51 21.24 2.75
CA PRO A 155 15.11 21.30 2.38
C PRO A 155 14.90 20.68 1.00
N ILE A 156 13.81 19.94 0.85
CA ILE A 156 13.45 19.19 -0.35
C ILE A 156 11.98 19.43 -0.64
N PHE A 157 11.65 19.80 -1.87
CA PHE A 157 10.29 19.73 -2.37
C PHE A 157 10.05 18.34 -2.97
N ASN A 158 8.93 17.70 -2.60
CA ASN A 158 8.59 16.35 -3.04
C ASN A 158 7.29 16.34 -3.84
N ALA A 159 7.30 15.57 -4.94
CA ALA A 159 6.12 15.27 -5.73
C ALA A 159 6.02 13.75 -5.91
N SER A 160 4.79 13.23 -5.79
CA SER A 160 4.52 11.79 -5.87
C SER A 160 3.35 11.52 -6.78
N ILE A 161 3.36 10.35 -7.41
CA ILE A 161 2.22 9.80 -8.13
C ILE A 161 2.10 8.32 -7.78
N GLY A 162 0.88 7.84 -7.59
CA GLY A 162 0.68 6.44 -7.26
C GLY A 162 -0.70 5.93 -7.62
N ARG A 163 -0.80 4.61 -7.66
CA ARG A 163 -2.03 3.87 -7.87
C ARG A 163 -2.14 2.77 -6.83
N VAL A 164 -3.27 2.73 -6.12
CA VAL A 164 -3.69 1.57 -5.34
C VAL A 164 -4.70 0.78 -6.15
N ALA A 165 -4.60 -0.54 -6.16
CA ALA A 165 -5.58 -1.43 -6.75
C ALA A 165 -5.78 -2.68 -5.88
N SER A 166 -7.02 -3.13 -5.76
CA SER A 166 -7.34 -4.44 -5.18
C SER A 166 -6.91 -5.58 -6.12
N ASP A 167 -6.58 -6.76 -5.58
CA ASP A 167 -6.24 -7.96 -6.38
C ASP A 167 -7.30 -8.26 -7.44
N LEU A 168 -8.58 -8.03 -7.13
CA LEU A 168 -9.70 -8.23 -8.06
C LEU A 168 -9.62 -7.31 -9.29
N SER A 169 -9.18 -6.06 -9.09
CA SER A 169 -8.96 -5.10 -10.17
C SER A 169 -7.70 -5.40 -10.97
N VAL A 170 -6.65 -5.93 -10.34
CA VAL A 170 -5.41 -6.36 -11.03
C VAL A 170 -5.69 -7.58 -11.92
N ALA A 171 -6.45 -8.56 -11.41
CA ALA A 171 -6.84 -9.75 -12.18
C ALA A 171 -7.69 -9.39 -13.41
N LYS A 172 -8.65 -8.46 -13.27
CA LYS A 172 -9.45 -7.93 -14.39
C LYS A 172 -8.54 -7.32 -15.47
N PHE A 173 -7.62 -6.43 -15.09
CA PHE A 173 -6.68 -5.82 -16.04
C PHE A 173 -5.87 -6.86 -16.83
N ALA A 174 -5.36 -7.89 -16.16
CA ALA A 174 -4.58 -8.95 -16.80
C ALA A 174 -5.43 -9.84 -17.74
N VAL A 175 -6.68 -10.12 -17.38
CA VAL A 175 -7.58 -10.98 -18.17
C VAL A 175 -8.18 -10.21 -19.36
N GLU A 176 -8.59 -8.95 -19.19
CA GLU A 176 -9.10 -8.11 -20.28
C GLU A 176 -8.05 -7.91 -21.38
N HIS A 177 -6.78 -7.71 -21.01
CA HIS A 177 -5.67 -7.59 -21.99
C HIS A 177 -5.40 -8.88 -22.78
N VAL A 178 -5.85 -10.04 -22.28
CA VAL A 178 -5.58 -11.36 -22.89
C VAL A 178 -6.80 -11.90 -23.63
N THR A 179 -8.03 -11.50 -23.25
CA THR A 179 -9.26 -12.15 -23.73
C THR A 179 -10.31 -11.24 -24.36
N ASP A 180 -10.10 -9.91 -24.43
CA ASP A 180 -10.98 -8.97 -25.15
C ASP A 180 -12.48 -9.09 -24.77
N GLN A 181 -12.77 -9.53 -23.53
CA GLN A 181 -14.12 -9.69 -22.98
C GLN A 181 -14.33 -8.75 -21.79
N GLU A 182 -15.28 -7.83 -21.92
CA GLU A 182 -15.72 -6.95 -20.84
C GLU A 182 -16.53 -7.72 -19.78
N ILE A 183 -16.01 -7.84 -18.56
CA ILE A 183 -16.73 -8.47 -17.43
C ILE A 183 -17.36 -7.38 -16.55
N ALA A 184 -18.67 -7.18 -16.70
CA ALA A 184 -19.45 -6.06 -16.16
C ALA A 184 -19.95 -6.19 -14.70
N PHE A 185 -19.31 -6.96 -13.83
CA PHE A 185 -19.81 -7.17 -12.45
C PHE A 185 -18.98 -6.51 -11.32
N LEU A 186 -17.87 -5.81 -11.59
CA LEU A 186 -16.95 -5.36 -10.52
C LEU A 186 -16.32 -3.99 -10.83
N ASP A 187 -17.06 -2.91 -10.56
CA ASP A 187 -16.62 -1.55 -10.85
C ASP A 187 -15.59 -1.02 -9.84
N ASN A 188 -14.33 -1.26 -10.21
CA ASN A 188 -13.14 -0.42 -10.04
C ASN A 188 -12.63 -0.14 -8.62
N GLY A 189 -12.27 -1.20 -7.89
CA GLY A 189 -11.47 -1.16 -6.66
C GLY A 189 -10.02 -0.66 -6.85
N ALA A 190 -9.81 0.42 -7.59
CA ALA A 190 -8.54 1.08 -7.81
C ALA A 190 -8.67 2.61 -7.71
N MET A 191 -7.60 3.26 -7.25
CA MET A 191 -7.54 4.69 -7.01
C MET A 191 -6.17 5.23 -7.41
N ASN A 192 -6.17 6.30 -8.22
CA ASN A 192 -4.95 7.06 -8.48
C ASN A 192 -4.87 8.24 -7.52
N ALA A 193 -3.66 8.59 -7.10
CA ALA A 193 -3.42 9.77 -6.30
C ALA A 193 -2.13 10.47 -6.72
N TYR A 194 -2.11 11.79 -6.58
CA TYR A 194 -0.88 12.57 -6.64
C TYR A 194 -0.60 13.13 -5.24
N GLY A 195 0.68 13.34 -4.95
CA GLY A 195 1.17 13.87 -3.70
C GLY A 195 2.02 15.10 -3.93
N LEU A 196 1.84 16.13 -3.13
CA LEU A 196 2.74 17.29 -3.09
C LEU A 196 3.10 17.60 -1.64
N GLY A 197 4.34 17.95 -1.41
CA GLY A 197 4.80 18.34 -0.09
C GLY A 197 6.29 18.58 -0.07
N GLY A 198 6.91 18.31 1.07
CA GLY A 198 8.34 18.49 1.20
C GLY A 198 8.91 17.73 2.36
N SER A 199 10.22 17.72 2.42
CA SER A 199 10.99 17.18 3.50
C SER A 199 12.10 18.14 3.89
N VAL A 200 12.55 18.01 5.13
CA VAL A 200 13.77 18.63 5.62
C VAL A 200 14.66 17.52 6.13
N MET A 201 15.94 17.59 5.79
CA MET A 201 16.92 16.61 6.20
C MET A 201 18.14 17.30 6.78
N LEU A 202 18.62 16.77 7.90
CA LEU A 202 19.93 17.06 8.44
C LEU A 202 20.80 15.85 8.14
N ASP A 203 21.80 16.04 7.29
CA ASP A 203 22.64 15.00 6.73
C ASP A 203 24.07 15.21 7.23
N TRP A 204 24.63 14.21 7.92
CA TRP A 204 25.99 14.23 8.41
C TRP A 204 26.79 13.06 7.86
N GLU A 205 27.75 13.35 6.99
CA GLU A 205 28.63 12.34 6.40
C GLU A 205 30.09 12.62 6.75
N SER A 206 30.73 11.68 7.44
CA SER A 206 32.15 11.75 7.78
C SER A 206 32.93 10.61 7.13
N HIS A 207 33.74 10.95 6.14
CA HIS A 207 34.62 10.02 5.42
C HIS A 207 36.04 10.12 5.97
N ARG A 208 36.55 9.03 6.53
CA ARG A 208 37.91 8.92 7.09
C ARG A 208 38.60 7.69 6.49
N ASN A 209 39.93 7.65 6.53
CA ASN A 209 40.72 6.58 5.90
C ASN A 209 40.33 5.16 6.35
N GLU A 210 39.85 4.99 7.59
CA GLU A 210 39.52 3.69 8.17
C GLU A 210 38.02 3.50 8.44
N ARG A 211 37.19 4.52 8.21
CA ARG A 211 35.74 4.45 8.50
C ARG A 211 34.94 5.51 7.78
N ASP A 212 33.71 5.15 7.43
CA ASP A 212 32.71 6.10 6.96
C ASP A 212 31.53 6.02 7.93
N VAL A 213 31.07 7.19 8.37
CA VAL A 213 29.87 7.33 9.20
C VAL A 213 28.92 8.27 8.50
N ASP A 214 27.67 7.91 8.52
CA ASP A 214 26.58 8.61 7.88
C ASP A 214 25.40 8.63 8.86
N VAL A 215 24.86 9.81 9.13
CA VAL A 215 23.71 10.01 10.02
C VAL A 215 22.77 11.02 9.37
N GLU A 216 21.56 10.55 9.07
CA GLU A 216 20.51 11.36 8.47
C GLU A 216 19.33 11.50 9.43
N LEU A 217 18.88 12.72 9.68
CA LEU A 217 17.61 13.00 10.34
C LEU A 217 16.69 13.68 9.34
N ARG A 218 15.59 13.03 8.98
CA ARG A 218 14.64 13.51 7.98
C ARG A 218 13.24 13.65 8.57
N TYR A 219 12.56 14.73 8.22
CA TYR A 219 11.12 14.86 8.39
C TYR A 219 10.47 15.09 7.04
N THR A 220 9.46 14.29 6.71
CA THR A 220 8.72 14.35 5.45
C THR A 220 7.24 14.62 5.73
N ASN A 221 6.64 15.50 4.93
CA ASN A 221 5.20 15.76 4.93
C ASN A 221 4.69 15.92 3.50
N ILE A 222 4.00 14.89 2.98
CA ILE A 222 3.42 14.87 1.62
C ILE A 222 1.90 14.72 1.71
N TYR A 223 1.16 15.64 1.11
CA TYR A 223 -0.29 15.59 1.04
C TYR A 223 -0.75 14.87 -0.23
N LEU A 224 -1.44 13.75 -0.08
CA LEU A 224 -2.00 12.94 -1.15
C LEU A 224 -3.45 13.34 -1.44
N ARG A 225 -3.80 13.41 -2.73
CA ARG A 225 -5.16 13.65 -3.22
C ARG A 225 -5.49 12.68 -4.34
N SER A 226 -6.66 12.06 -4.27
CA SER A 226 -7.15 11.19 -5.35
C SER A 226 -7.51 11.98 -6.60
N PHE A 227 -7.36 11.37 -7.77
CA PHE A 227 -7.82 11.91 -9.04
C PHE A 227 -8.34 10.81 -9.97
N GLY A 228 -9.16 11.19 -10.96
CA GLY A 228 -9.71 10.25 -11.94
C GLY A 228 -10.58 9.15 -11.32
N THR A 229 -11.22 9.43 -10.19
CA THR A 229 -12.10 8.49 -9.49
C THR A 229 -13.49 8.49 -10.12
N THR A 230 -14.02 7.30 -10.41
CA THR A 230 -15.43 7.13 -10.80
C THR A 230 -16.33 7.41 -9.60
N GLY A 231 -17.29 8.32 -9.73
CA GLY A 231 -18.22 8.70 -8.66
C GLY A 231 -17.88 9.97 -7.88
N GLY A 232 -16.91 10.79 -8.33
CA GLY A 232 -16.66 12.13 -7.76
C GLY A 232 -16.07 12.14 -6.34
N MET A 233 -15.50 11.02 -5.90
CA MET A 233 -14.90 10.88 -4.57
C MET A 233 -13.57 11.62 -4.48
N ASN A 234 -13.50 12.59 -3.55
CA ASN A 234 -12.29 13.34 -3.22
C ASN A 234 -11.68 12.75 -1.94
N ALA A 235 -10.78 11.78 -2.09
CA ALA A 235 -10.03 11.21 -0.98
C ALA A 235 -8.71 11.96 -0.77
N SER A 236 -8.29 12.08 0.48
CA SER A 236 -7.01 12.68 0.85
C SER A 236 -6.35 11.94 2.01
N ALA A 237 -5.03 11.99 2.04
CA ALA A 237 -4.20 11.50 3.14
C ALA A 237 -2.95 12.37 3.27
N ALA A 238 -2.25 12.26 4.40
CA ALA A 238 -0.95 12.89 4.58
C ALA A 238 0.07 11.79 4.93
N ALA A 239 1.22 11.83 4.28
CA ALA A 239 2.39 11.02 4.60
C ALA A 239 3.32 11.88 5.46
N GLN A 240 3.27 11.69 6.78
CA GLN A 240 4.00 12.44 7.79
C GLN A 240 4.93 11.50 8.56
N THR A 241 6.23 11.61 8.36
CA THR A 241 7.21 10.69 8.94
C THR A 241 8.45 11.44 9.38
N ALA A 242 8.89 11.18 10.62
CA ALA A 242 10.22 11.55 11.10
C ALA A 242 11.08 10.29 11.10
N SER A 243 12.27 10.34 10.53
CA SER A 243 13.17 9.20 10.43
C SER A 243 14.59 9.60 10.81
N LEU A 244 15.21 8.76 11.64
CA LEU A 244 16.65 8.74 11.88
C LEU A 244 17.22 7.56 11.11
N TYR A 245 18.28 7.78 10.33
CA TYR A 245 19.10 6.75 9.73
C TYR A 245 20.54 6.95 10.18
N ALA A 246 21.24 5.87 10.46
CA ALA A 246 22.65 5.88 10.75
C ALA A 246 23.31 4.66 10.12
N ARG A 247 24.47 4.88 9.52
CA ARG A 247 25.27 3.83 8.90
C ARG A 247 26.74 3.98 9.28
N TRP A 248 27.34 2.85 9.64
CA TRP A 248 28.76 2.72 9.92
C TRP A 248 29.39 1.72 8.96
N ARG A 249 30.51 2.09 8.36
CA ARG A 249 31.28 1.20 7.48
C ARG A 249 32.76 1.21 7.85
N ALA A 250 33.36 0.05 8.05
CA ALA A 250 34.80 -0.06 8.29
C ALA A 250 35.38 -1.39 7.77
N PRO A 251 36.71 -1.48 7.53
CA PRO A 251 37.35 -2.70 7.04
C PRO A 251 37.16 -3.90 7.98
N THR A 252 37.00 -5.08 7.39
CA THR A 252 36.95 -6.37 8.11
C THR A 252 38.34 -6.98 8.37
N GLY A 253 39.37 -6.44 7.74
CA GLY A 253 40.70 -7.06 7.63
C GLY A 253 40.85 -8.01 6.43
N LEU A 254 39.75 -8.39 5.78
CA LEU A 254 39.76 -9.17 4.54
C LEU A 254 39.94 -8.27 3.31
N ARG A 255 40.45 -8.84 2.22
CA ARG A 255 40.59 -8.17 0.92
C ARG A 255 39.94 -8.99 -0.18
N ALA A 256 39.29 -8.30 -1.12
CA ALA A 256 38.73 -8.85 -2.34
C ALA A 256 38.78 -7.78 -3.43
N LEU A 257 39.00 -8.17 -4.69
CA LEU A 257 39.01 -7.24 -5.83
C LEU A 257 39.99 -6.07 -5.62
N ASP A 258 41.15 -6.38 -5.05
CA ASP A 258 42.24 -5.45 -4.69
C ASP A 258 41.93 -4.39 -3.63
N ARG A 259 40.71 -4.38 -3.10
CA ARG A 259 40.24 -3.46 -2.06
C ARG A 259 39.91 -4.19 -0.74
N PRO A 260 39.91 -3.50 0.41
CA PRO A 260 39.42 -4.07 1.66
C PRO A 260 37.92 -4.36 1.58
N VAL A 261 37.49 -5.53 2.05
CA VAL A 261 36.06 -5.81 2.30
C VAL A 261 35.65 -5.07 3.56
N ARG A 262 34.55 -4.32 3.51
CA ARG A 262 34.05 -3.57 4.66
C ARG A 262 32.79 -4.22 5.22
N TYR A 263 32.66 -4.19 6.54
CA TYR A 263 31.38 -4.48 7.18
C TYR A 263 30.53 -3.21 7.20
N VAL A 264 29.22 -3.39 7.11
CA VAL A 264 28.22 -2.33 7.17
C VAL A 264 27.34 -2.59 8.37
N LEU A 265 27.14 -1.60 9.23
CA LEU A 265 26.13 -1.60 10.27
C LEU A 265 25.14 -0.49 9.98
N GLU A 266 23.86 -0.77 10.14
CA GLU A 266 22.80 0.20 9.93
C GLU A 266 21.83 0.22 11.10
N LEU A 267 21.33 1.41 11.40
CA LEU A 267 20.24 1.65 12.31
C LEU A 267 19.28 2.59 11.60
N SER A 268 17.98 2.28 11.63
CA SER A 268 16.96 3.27 11.29
C SER A 268 15.84 3.25 12.31
N HIS A 269 15.24 4.41 12.53
CA HIS A 269 14.06 4.57 13.38
C HIS A 269 13.12 5.57 12.73
N SER A 270 11.91 5.12 12.37
CA SER A 270 10.88 5.91 11.73
C SER A 270 9.66 6.02 12.65
N HIS A 271 9.18 7.24 12.84
CA HIS A 271 7.96 7.54 13.57
C HIS A 271 6.93 8.17 12.61
N TYR A 272 5.74 7.59 12.59
CA TYR A 272 4.63 8.00 11.72
C TYR A 272 3.67 8.90 12.48
N PHE A 273 3.10 9.90 11.78
CA PHE A 273 2.17 10.88 12.37
C PHE A 273 0.84 10.93 11.62
N GLY A 274 -0.13 11.63 12.20
CA GLY A 274 -1.43 11.87 11.58
C GLY A 274 -2.14 10.57 11.22
N ASN A 275 -2.68 10.51 10.00
CA ASN A 275 -3.44 9.36 9.52
C ASN A 275 -2.60 8.09 9.36
N GLN A 276 -1.26 8.19 9.25
CA GLN A 276 -0.37 7.03 9.14
C GLN A 276 -0.21 6.29 10.46
N ALA A 277 -0.19 7.02 11.57
CA ALA A 277 0.07 6.45 12.88
C ALA A 277 -1.02 5.43 13.24
N GLY A 278 -0.63 4.16 13.42
CA GLY A 278 -1.55 3.09 13.79
C GLY A 278 -2.39 2.53 12.64
N ALA A 279 -2.29 3.05 11.41
CA ALA A 279 -3.06 2.56 10.26
C ALA A 279 -2.80 1.09 9.95
N LEU A 280 -1.59 0.61 10.23
CA LEU A 280 -1.15 -0.77 10.05
C LEU A 280 -0.92 -1.50 11.39
N GLY A 281 -1.43 -0.96 12.50
CA GLY A 281 -1.21 -1.49 13.84
C GLY A 281 0.11 -1.05 14.50
N PHE A 282 0.90 -0.21 13.84
CA PHE A 282 2.12 0.40 14.39
C PHE A 282 2.19 1.90 14.11
N SER A 283 2.86 2.64 14.97
CA SER A 283 3.17 4.08 14.79
C SER A 283 4.67 4.35 14.66
N GLN A 284 5.50 3.33 14.85
CA GLN A 284 6.94 3.43 14.77
C GLN A 284 7.55 2.12 14.29
N LEU A 285 8.67 2.20 13.58
CA LEU A 285 9.47 1.05 13.15
C LEU A 285 10.94 1.36 13.41
N THR A 286 11.65 0.40 13.99
CA THR A 286 13.10 0.42 14.18
C THR A 286 13.71 -0.71 13.36
N THR A 287 14.82 -0.44 12.70
CA THR A 287 15.56 -1.42 11.93
C THR A 287 16.99 -1.44 12.40
N VAL A 288 17.54 -2.64 12.58
CA VAL A 288 18.98 -2.85 12.76
C VAL A 288 19.48 -3.75 11.65
N GLY A 289 20.61 -3.39 11.06
CA GLY A 289 21.16 -4.05 9.89
C GLY A 289 22.63 -4.37 10.02
N THR A 290 23.03 -5.47 9.38
CA THR A 290 24.43 -5.81 9.18
C THR A 290 24.64 -6.32 7.76
N GLY A 291 25.79 -6.01 7.17
CA GLY A 291 26.06 -6.29 5.78
C GLY A 291 27.54 -6.21 5.43
N LEU A 292 27.81 -6.41 4.14
CA LEU A 292 29.14 -6.31 3.55
C LEU A 292 29.11 -5.36 2.35
N GLU A 293 30.20 -4.60 2.20
CA GLU A 293 30.48 -3.74 1.05
C GLU A 293 31.72 -4.29 0.34
N LEU A 294 31.57 -4.52 -0.97
CA LEU A 294 32.66 -4.80 -1.89
C LEU A 294 32.97 -3.53 -2.68
N ASP A 295 34.26 -3.21 -2.80
CA ASP A 295 34.75 -2.06 -3.54
C ASP A 295 35.52 -2.55 -4.78
N THR A 296 35.04 -2.18 -5.95
CA THR A 296 35.57 -2.54 -7.26
C THR A 296 36.33 -1.39 -7.91
N SER A 297 36.50 -0.24 -7.24
CA SER A 297 37.14 0.97 -7.76
C SER A 297 38.62 0.81 -8.16
N ALA A 298 39.22 -0.35 -7.90
CA ALA A 298 40.55 -0.69 -8.44
C ALA A 298 40.49 -1.10 -9.93
N HIS A 299 39.29 -1.33 -10.47
CA HIS A 299 39.04 -1.77 -11.84
C HIS A 299 38.21 -0.71 -12.59
N GLU A 300 38.37 -0.63 -13.91
CA GLU A 300 37.57 0.26 -14.78
C GLU A 300 36.15 -0.31 -14.97
N VAL A 301 35.33 -0.22 -13.93
CA VAL A 301 33.93 -0.67 -13.93
C VAL A 301 33.00 0.46 -13.57
N PHE A 302 31.79 0.44 -14.15
CA PHE A 302 30.77 1.47 -13.94
C PHE A 302 30.21 1.46 -12.51
N VAL A 303 30.14 0.30 -11.86
CA VAL A 303 29.71 0.17 -10.46
C VAL A 303 30.95 0.04 -9.61
N THR A 304 31.20 1.03 -8.77
CA THR A 304 32.42 1.13 -7.95
C THR A 304 32.27 0.49 -6.57
N ARG A 305 31.05 0.40 -6.05
CA ARG A 305 30.76 -0.28 -4.79
C ARG A 305 29.44 -1.02 -4.84
N ILE A 306 29.40 -2.21 -4.26
CA ILE A 306 28.20 -3.03 -4.11
C ILE A 306 28.04 -3.40 -2.64
N ARG A 307 26.84 -3.23 -2.11
CA ARG A 307 26.49 -3.55 -0.73
C ARG A 307 25.33 -4.51 -0.67
N GLY A 308 25.44 -5.50 0.20
CA GLY A 308 24.33 -6.33 0.63
C GLY A 308 24.14 -6.18 2.13
N VAL A 309 22.92 -5.86 2.58
CA VAL A 309 22.60 -5.66 4.00
C VAL A 309 21.38 -6.48 4.36
N PHE A 310 21.50 -7.28 5.41
CA PHE A 310 20.39 -7.96 6.05
C PHE A 310 19.92 -7.13 7.25
N ARG A 311 18.62 -7.01 7.41
CA ARG A 311 17.99 -6.11 8.38
C ARG A 311 16.90 -6.83 9.15
N TYR A 312 16.88 -6.63 10.46
CA TYR A 312 15.79 -7.01 11.34
C TYR A 312 14.99 -5.76 11.69
N VAL A 313 13.70 -5.79 11.38
CA VAL A 313 12.77 -4.68 11.62
C VAL A 313 11.84 -5.05 12.75
N PHE A 314 11.56 -4.11 13.65
CA PHE A 314 10.68 -4.30 14.79
C PHE A 314 9.98 -3.00 15.20
N GLY A 315 8.80 -3.14 15.77
CA GLY A 315 8.00 -2.06 16.32
C GLY A 315 7.00 -2.61 17.32
N ASN A 316 6.03 -1.80 17.73
CA ASN A 316 4.97 -2.29 18.61
C ASN A 316 4.15 -3.35 17.87
N ASN A 317 4.19 -4.58 18.38
CA ASN A 317 3.42 -5.73 17.87
C ASN A 317 3.75 -6.14 16.43
N VAL A 318 4.87 -5.68 15.87
CA VAL A 318 5.30 -6.01 14.51
C VAL A 318 6.79 -6.29 14.45
N HIS A 319 7.19 -7.26 13.64
CA HIS A 319 8.59 -7.49 13.33
C HIS A 319 8.73 -8.11 11.94
N GLY A 320 9.94 -8.10 11.40
CA GLY A 320 10.15 -8.42 10.01
C GLY A 320 11.61 -8.56 9.65
N LEU A 321 11.84 -9.06 8.45
CA LEU A 321 13.15 -9.16 7.83
C LEU A 321 13.18 -8.35 6.55
N SER A 322 14.34 -7.77 6.27
CA SER A 322 14.61 -6.97 5.09
C SER A 322 15.97 -7.34 4.53
N PHE A 323 16.04 -7.39 3.21
CA PHE A 323 17.30 -7.49 2.48
C PHE A 323 17.42 -6.30 1.54
N GLY A 324 18.57 -5.63 1.60
CA GLY A 324 18.87 -4.52 0.71
C GLY A 324 20.11 -4.76 -0.13
N LEU A 325 20.04 -4.28 -1.36
CA LEU A 325 21.15 -4.15 -2.27
C LEU A 325 21.32 -2.68 -2.60
N ALA A 326 22.55 -2.17 -2.51
CA ALA A 326 22.89 -0.82 -2.92
C ALA A 326 24.13 -0.84 -3.80
N ALA A 327 24.14 0.05 -4.79
CA ALA A 327 25.26 0.25 -5.69
C ALA A 327 25.67 1.73 -5.70
N SER A 328 26.97 1.98 -5.85
CA SER A 328 27.53 3.31 -6.09
C SER A 328 28.23 3.34 -7.45
N PHE A 329 28.23 4.51 -8.08
CA PHE A 329 28.75 4.77 -9.41
C PHE A 329 29.86 5.81 -9.30
#